data_AF-A0A6V7XIB1-F1
#
_entry.id   AF-A0A6V7XIB1-F1
#
_cell.length_a   1.000
_cell.length_b   1.000
_cell.length_c   1.000
_cell.angle_alpha   90.00
_cell.angle_beta   90.00
_cell.angle_gamma   90.00
#
_symmetry.space_group_name_H-M   'P 1'
#
loop_
_entity.id
_entity.type
_entity.pdbx_description
1 polymer ?
#
loop_
_entity_poly.entity_id
_entity_poly.type
_entity_poly.pdbx_seq_one_letter_code
_entity_poly.pdbx_strand_id
1 'polypeptide(L)'
;MVRISCSERLRRVPGLNIFYAICGFLFLWLLAAPGAGLICNLIGVVYPAYASVVALRSAGKEDDTQWLVYWTTYGTFSLVDQFADRITPYFPLYWPLKALFLLYLYLPQTYGAQNMYVKYLDPAFDKLAKRVAAM
;
A
#
# COMPACT_ATOMS: atom_id res chain seq x y z
N MET A 1 -10.41 21.12 -29.30
CA MET A 1 -9.82 19.92 -29.95
C MET A 1 -8.41 19.57 -29.42
N VAL A 2 -8.07 19.80 -28.13
CA VAL A 2 -6.68 19.62 -27.59
C VAL A 2 -6.59 18.64 -26.40
N ARG A 3 -7.67 17.91 -26.04
CA ARG A 3 -7.64 16.98 -24.89
C ARG A 3 -7.36 15.50 -25.23
N ILE A 4 -7.31 15.11 -26.51
CA ILE A 4 -7.17 13.68 -26.89
C ILE A 4 -5.68 13.24 -26.94
N SER A 5 -4.75 14.14 -27.25
CA SER A 5 -3.34 13.77 -27.55
C SER A 5 -2.51 13.32 -26.33
N CYS A 6 -2.86 13.75 -25.12
CA CYS A 6 -2.14 13.37 -23.89
C CYS A 6 -2.42 11.90 -23.49
N SER A 7 -3.63 11.41 -23.74
CA SER A 7 -4.07 10.04 -23.44
C SER A 7 -3.34 8.99 -24.30
N GLU A 8 -3.10 9.28 -25.58
CA GLU A 8 -2.44 8.36 -26.51
C GLU A 8 -0.92 8.28 -26.30
N ARG A 9 -0.30 9.34 -25.78
CA ARG A 9 1.14 9.39 -25.51
C ARG A 9 1.55 8.58 -24.28
N LEU A 10 0.69 8.51 -23.26
CA LEU A 10 0.86 7.63 -22.09
C LEU A 10 0.68 6.15 -22.42
N ARG A 11 -0.02 5.80 -23.50
CA ARG A 11 -0.23 4.40 -23.95
C ARG A 11 0.98 3.82 -24.71
N ARG A 12 1.90 4.68 -25.18
CA ARG A 12 3.03 4.30 -26.05
C ARG A 12 4.32 3.96 -25.30
N VAL A 13 4.35 4.05 -23.97
CA VAL A 13 5.49 3.56 -23.17
C VAL A 13 5.44 2.03 -23.13
N PRO A 14 6.36 1.32 -23.81
CA PRO A 14 6.32 -0.15 -23.90
C PRO A 14 6.38 -0.81 -22.52
N GLY A 15 7.00 -0.15 -21.54
CA GLY A 15 7.07 -0.62 -20.16
C GLY A 15 5.75 -0.62 -19.40
N LEU A 16 4.75 0.21 -19.78
CA LEU A 16 3.50 0.33 -19.04
C LEU A 16 2.57 -0.87 -19.25
N ASN A 17 2.42 -1.33 -20.50
CA ASN A 17 1.60 -2.50 -20.81
C ASN A 17 2.25 -3.78 -20.28
N ILE A 18 3.58 -3.85 -20.31
CA ILE A 18 4.37 -4.93 -19.72
C ILE A 18 4.22 -4.91 -18.19
N PHE A 19 4.23 -3.73 -17.56
CA PHE A 19 3.99 -3.58 -16.13
C PHE A 19 2.60 -4.09 -15.73
N TYR A 20 1.55 -3.70 -16.44
CA TYR A 20 0.20 -4.21 -16.18
C TYR A 20 0.06 -5.72 -16.42
N ALA A 21 0.73 -6.25 -17.45
CA ALA A 21 0.75 -7.69 -17.71
C ALA A 21 1.53 -8.48 -16.64
N ILE A 22 2.66 -7.96 -16.17
CA ILE A 22 3.44 -8.53 -15.06
C ILE A 22 2.64 -8.47 -13.76
N CYS A 23 1.98 -7.34 -13.47
CA CYS A 23 1.08 -7.22 -12.32
C CYS A 23 -0.10 -8.19 -12.41
N GLY A 24 -0.73 -8.35 -13.57
CA GLY A 24 -1.83 -9.29 -13.78
C GLY A 24 -1.39 -10.75 -13.70
N PHE A 25 -0.21 -11.07 -14.23
CA PHE A 25 0.38 -12.40 -14.15
C PHE A 25 0.83 -12.74 -12.72
N LEU A 26 1.47 -11.80 -12.03
CA LEU A 26 1.79 -11.91 -10.59
C LEU A 26 0.52 -12.09 -9.77
N PHE A 27 -0.54 -11.34 -10.06
CA PHE A 27 -1.84 -11.46 -9.39
C PHE A 27 -2.49 -12.83 -9.61
N LEU A 28 -2.42 -13.37 -10.83
CA LEU A 28 -2.87 -14.74 -11.11
C LEU A 28 -1.99 -15.80 -10.43
N TRP A 29 -0.67 -15.58 -10.41
CA TRP A 29 0.29 -16.45 -9.74
C TRP A 29 0.09 -16.45 -8.21
N LEU A 30 -0.29 -15.29 -7.65
CA LEU A 30 -0.63 -15.12 -6.23
C LEU A 30 -1.93 -15.85 -5.84
N LEU A 31 -2.84 -16.11 -6.78
CA LEU A 31 -4.06 -16.88 -6.53
C LEU A 31 -3.81 -18.40 -6.51
N ALA A 32 -2.74 -18.87 -7.17
CA ALA A 32 -2.50 -20.30 -7.38
C ALA A 32 -1.45 -20.91 -6.44
N ALA A 33 -0.60 -20.11 -5.78
CA ALA A 33 0.53 -20.61 -5.01
C ALA A 33 0.27 -20.67 -3.48
N PRO A 34 0.48 -21.82 -2.81
CA PRO A 34 0.60 -21.84 -1.36
C PRO A 34 1.82 -21.00 -0.95
N GLY A 35 1.60 -19.93 -0.17
CA GLY A 35 2.66 -18.97 0.22
C GLY A 35 2.51 -17.56 -0.38
N ALA A 36 1.45 -17.32 -1.15
CA ALA A 36 1.04 -16.01 -1.69
C ALA A 36 1.08 -14.86 -0.67
N GLY A 37 0.60 -15.08 0.55
CA GLY A 37 0.61 -14.07 1.61
C GLY A 37 2.02 -13.61 2.01
N LEU A 38 2.99 -14.53 2.02
CA LEU A 38 4.38 -14.26 2.40
C LEU A 38 5.09 -13.42 1.34
N ILE A 39 4.90 -13.74 0.05
CA ILE A 39 5.45 -12.97 -1.06
C ILE A 39 4.82 -11.57 -1.13
N CYS A 40 3.51 -11.48 -0.92
CA CYS A 40 2.81 -10.19 -0.92
C CYS A 40 3.30 -9.27 0.21
N ASN A 41 3.53 -9.82 1.41
CA ASN A 41 4.10 -9.08 2.53
C ASN A 41 5.57 -8.70 2.29
N LEU A 42 6.37 -9.59 1.70
CA LEU A 42 7.77 -9.29 1.36
C LEU A 42 7.87 -8.14 0.35
N ILE A 43 7.07 -8.15 -0.71
CA ILE A 43 7.06 -7.05 -1.69
C ILE A 43 6.56 -5.75 -1.02
N GLY A 44 5.54 -5.86 -0.17
CA GLY A 44 5.00 -4.75 0.63
C GLY A 44 5.97 -4.18 1.67
N VAL A 45 7.05 -4.88 2.02
CA VAL A 45 8.05 -4.42 2.98
C VAL A 45 9.34 -4.00 2.29
N VAL A 46 9.86 -4.81 1.36
CA VAL A 46 11.19 -4.63 0.75
C VAL A 46 11.27 -3.37 -0.10
N TYR A 47 10.27 -3.12 -0.95
CA TYR A 47 10.28 -1.92 -1.79
C TYR A 47 10.19 -0.61 -0.99
N PRO A 48 9.19 -0.41 -0.11
CA PRO A 48 9.12 0.81 0.68
C PRO A 48 10.28 0.94 1.66
N ALA A 49 10.88 -0.17 2.13
CA ALA A 49 12.10 -0.11 2.93
C ALA A 49 13.28 0.44 2.13
N TYR A 50 13.49 -0.02 0.89
CA TYR A 50 14.50 0.56 0.00
C TYR A 50 14.24 2.05 -0.25
N ALA A 51 13.00 2.41 -0.58
CA ALA A 51 12.61 3.78 -0.84
C ALA A 51 12.74 4.68 0.41
N SER A 52 12.46 4.16 1.60
CA SER A 52 12.68 4.86 2.88
C SER A 52 14.17 5.13 3.12
N VAL A 53 15.05 4.18 2.82
CA VAL A 53 16.51 4.37 2.96
C VAL A 53 17.03 5.43 1.98
N VAL A 54 16.45 5.52 0.78
CA VAL A 54 16.77 6.58 -0.17
C VAL A 54 16.23 7.93 0.30
N ALA A 55 15.01 7.99 0.85
CA ALA A 55 14.42 9.20 1.43
C ALA A 55 15.25 9.74 2.61
N LEU A 56 15.71 8.86 3.51
CA LEU A 56 16.57 9.22 4.64
C LEU A 56 17.91 9.85 4.24
N ARG A 57 18.36 9.62 3.00
CA ARG A 57 19.58 10.22 2.44
C ARG A 57 19.31 11.51 1.68
N SER A 58 18.05 11.82 1.40
CA SER A 58 17.60 13.09 0.84
C SER A 58 17.51 14.15 1.94
N ALA A 59 17.63 15.43 1.58
CA ALA A 59 17.53 16.52 2.55
C ALA A 59 16.06 16.93 2.87
N GLY A 60 15.08 16.35 2.18
CA GLY A 60 13.67 16.71 2.29
C GLY A 60 12.91 15.93 3.37
N LYS A 61 12.32 16.65 4.33
CA LYS A 61 11.51 16.07 5.44
C LYS A 61 10.13 15.54 5.02
N GLU A 62 9.64 15.99 3.86
CA GLU A 62 8.31 15.60 3.36
C GLU A 62 8.28 14.13 2.94
N ASP A 63 9.36 13.65 2.32
CA ASP A 63 9.51 12.25 1.92
C ASP A 63 9.52 11.32 3.14
N ASP A 64 10.25 11.68 4.20
CA ASP A 64 10.30 10.93 5.46
C ASP A 64 8.93 10.76 6.10
N THR A 65 8.13 11.83 6.10
CA THR A 65 6.79 11.84 6.70
C THR A 65 5.85 10.90 5.95
N GLN A 66 5.93 10.89 4.61
CA GLN A 66 5.10 10.01 3.78
C GLN A 66 5.40 8.52 4.05
N TRP A 67 6.68 8.14 4.16
CA TRP A 67 7.05 6.76 4.47
C TRP A 67 6.63 6.38 5.89
N LEU A 68 6.80 7.26 6.88
CA LEU A 68 6.37 6.98 8.26
C LEU A 68 4.86 6.75 8.37
N VAL A 69 4.07 7.56 7.66
CA VAL A 69 2.61 7.42 7.57
C VAL A 69 2.23 6.11 6.89
N TYR A 70 2.93 5.74 5.82
CA TYR A 70 2.76 4.44 5.16
C TYR A 70 3.01 3.28 6.14
N TRP A 71 4.14 3.28 6.84
CA TRP A 71 4.50 2.23 7.80
C TRP A 71 3.50 2.10 8.93
N THR A 72 3.00 3.22 9.47
CA THR A 72 2.00 3.23 10.54
C THR A 72 0.66 2.63 10.08
N THR A 73 0.23 2.98 8.87
CA THR A 73 -1.01 2.46 8.27
C THR A 73 -0.87 0.98 7.90
N TYR A 74 0.29 0.60 7.32
CA TYR A 74 0.61 -0.79 6.96
C TYR A 74 0.66 -1.69 8.20
N GLY A 75 1.28 -1.24 9.30
CA GLY A 75 1.33 -1.99 10.56
C GLY A 75 -0.06 -2.25 11.14
N THR A 76 -0.92 -1.23 11.12
CA THR A 76 -2.32 -1.36 11.61
C THR A 76 -3.11 -2.36 10.78
N PHE A 77 -2.95 -2.31 9.46
CA PHE A 77 -3.58 -3.26 8.55
C PHE A 77 -3.03 -4.68 8.69
N SER A 78 -1.72 -4.84 8.89
CA SER A 78 -1.06 -6.14 9.06
C SER A 78 -1.56 -6.89 10.31
N LEU A 79 -1.97 -6.18 11.35
CA LEU A 79 -2.59 -6.78 12.54
C LEU A 79 -3.99 -7.33 12.23
N VAL A 80 -4.78 -6.61 11.43
CA VAL A 80 -6.11 -7.08 10.98
C VAL A 80 -5.95 -8.28 10.05
N ASP A 81 -4.90 -8.26 9.24
CA ASP A 81 -4.57 -9.31 8.29
C ASP A 81 -4.22 -10.66 8.94
N GLN A 82 -3.73 -10.68 10.18
CA GLN A 82 -3.55 -11.94 10.92
C GLN A 82 -4.85 -12.73 11.10
N PHE A 83 -6.00 -12.06 11.01
CA PHE A 83 -7.32 -12.68 11.08
C PHE A 83 -7.88 -13.07 9.70
N ALA A 84 -7.20 -12.70 8.62
CA ALA A 84 -7.58 -12.97 7.24
C ALA A 84 -7.78 -14.46 6.95
N ASP A 85 -6.89 -15.31 7.47
CA ASP A 85 -6.94 -16.76 7.25
C ASP A 85 -8.24 -17.38 7.79
N ARG A 86 -8.83 -16.77 8.83
CA ARG A 86 -10.11 -17.20 9.41
C ARG A 86 -11.32 -16.72 8.60
N ILE A 87 -11.18 -15.62 7.85
CA ILE A 87 -12.25 -14.98 7.07
C ILE A 87 -12.28 -15.48 5.60
N THR A 88 -11.12 -15.86 5.07
CA THR A 88 -10.93 -16.40 3.72
C THR A 88 -11.91 -17.54 3.33
N PRO A 89 -12.21 -18.55 4.17
CA PRO A 89 -13.15 -19.61 3.79
C PRO A 89 -14.60 -19.13 3.64
N TYR A 90 -14.97 -18.00 4.26
CA TYR A 90 -16.30 -17.42 4.16
C TYR A 90 -16.43 -16.42 3.01
N PHE A 91 -15.32 -15.81 2.57
CA PHE A 91 -15.30 -14.78 1.53
C PHE A 91 -14.11 -14.93 0.57
N PRO A 92 -14.30 -15.56 -0.61
CA PRO A 92 -13.22 -15.86 -1.56
C PRO A 92 -12.62 -14.63 -2.26
N LEU A 93 -13.25 -13.46 -2.15
CA LEU A 93 -12.77 -12.19 -2.72
C LEU A 93 -11.85 -11.39 -1.77
N TYR A 94 -11.44 -11.95 -0.64
CA TYR A 94 -10.62 -11.24 0.36
C TYR A 94 -9.21 -10.89 -0.16
N TRP A 95 -8.48 -11.86 -0.71
CA TRP A 95 -7.12 -11.69 -1.25
C TRP A 95 -6.99 -10.62 -2.34
N PRO A 96 -7.84 -10.58 -3.38
CA PRO A 96 -7.77 -9.53 -4.39
C PRO A 96 -8.15 -8.15 -3.84
N LEU A 97 -9.12 -8.08 -2.92
CA LEU A 97 -9.51 -6.82 -2.28
C LEU A 97 -8.38 -6.25 -1.39
N LYS A 98 -7.69 -7.14 -0.66
CA LYS A 98 -6.50 -6.81 0.10
C LYS A 98 -5.38 -6.28 -0.82
N ALA A 99 -5.08 -6.98 -1.90
CA ALA A 99 -4.05 -6.55 -2.85
C ALA A 99 -4.37 -5.15 -3.43
N LEU A 100 -5.63 -4.89 -3.78
CA LEU A 100 -6.09 -3.57 -4.23
C LEU A 100 -5.94 -2.50 -3.14
N PHE A 101 -6.25 -2.83 -1.89
CA PHE A 101 -6.11 -1.91 -0.77
C PHE A 101 -4.63 -1.56 -0.47
N LEU A 102 -3.74 -2.56 -0.50
CA LEU A 102 -2.29 -2.34 -0.38
C LEU A 102 -1.75 -1.51 -1.55
N LEU A 103 -2.21 -1.76 -2.77
CA LEU A 103 -1.83 -0.99 -3.95
C LEU A 103 -2.30 0.47 -3.82
N TYR A 104 -3.51 0.70 -3.29
CA TYR A 104 -4.04 2.03 -3.02
C TYR A 104 -3.22 2.81 -1.98
N LEU A 105 -2.74 2.11 -0.93
CA LEU A 105 -1.87 2.69 0.09
C LEU A 105 -0.46 2.99 -0.44
N TYR A 106 0.03 2.15 -1.36
CA TYR A 106 1.34 2.26 -1.95
C TYR A 106 1.46 3.39 -2.98
N LEU A 107 0.39 3.68 -3.71
CA LEU A 107 0.46 4.61 -4.82
C LEU A 107 0.67 6.06 -4.33
N PRO A 108 1.82 6.69 -4.60
CA PRO A 108 2.10 8.06 -4.13
C PRO A 108 1.20 9.09 -4.82
N GLN A 109 0.59 8.72 -5.95
CA GLN A 109 -0.31 9.57 -6.72
C GLN A 109 -1.66 9.82 -6.04
N THR A 110 -2.11 8.91 -5.17
CA THR A 110 -3.42 9.00 -4.51
C THR A 110 -3.34 9.51 -3.07
N TYR A 111 -2.14 9.67 -2.50
CA TYR A 111 -1.92 10.02 -1.09
C TYR A 111 -2.79 9.20 -0.12
N GLY A 112 -3.10 7.94 -0.50
CA GLY A 112 -4.09 7.11 0.19
C GLY A 112 -3.73 6.84 1.65
N ALA A 113 -2.45 6.59 1.93
CA ALA A 113 -1.95 6.41 3.28
C ALA A 113 -2.10 7.68 4.14
N GLN A 114 -1.85 8.86 3.58
CA GLN A 114 -1.96 10.14 4.29
C GLN A 114 -3.41 10.47 4.63
N ASN A 115 -4.33 10.21 3.71
CA ASN A 115 -5.76 10.41 3.95
C ASN A 115 -6.29 9.46 5.03
N MET A 116 -5.82 8.21 5.07
CA MET A 116 -6.16 7.26 6.13
C MET A 116 -5.58 7.67 7.48
N TYR A 117 -4.35 8.17 7.50
CA TYR A 117 -3.69 8.62 8.72
C TYR A 117 -4.41 9.80 9.37
N VAL A 118 -4.65 10.88 8.62
CA VAL A 118 -5.31 12.09 9.15
C VAL A 118 -6.73 11.78 9.62
N LYS A 119 -7.44 10.90 8.92
CA LYS A 119 -8.86 10.65 9.19
C LYS A 119 -9.11 9.63 10.30
N TYR A 120 -8.25 8.61 10.43
CA TYR A 120 -8.48 7.50 11.35
C TYR A 120 -7.38 7.33 12.40
N LEU A 121 -6.11 7.42 12.01
CA LEU A 121 -5.01 7.16 12.95
C LEU A 121 -4.76 8.35 13.89
N ASP A 122 -4.71 9.58 13.37
CA ASP A 122 -4.48 10.81 14.14
C ASP A 122 -5.45 10.96 15.33
N PRO A 123 -6.79 10.91 15.14
CA PRO A 123 -7.73 11.00 16.27
C PRO A 123 -7.65 9.79 17.22
N ALA A 124 -7.26 8.62 16.74
CA ALA A 124 -7.09 7.44 17.58
C ALA A 124 -5.86 7.56 18.48
N PHE A 125 -4.75 8.09 17.95
CA PHE A 125 -3.53 8.34 18.71
C PHE A 125 -3.69 9.49 19.70
N ASP A 126 -4.34 10.59 19.33
CA ASP A 126 -4.61 11.69 20.27
C ASP A 126 -5.45 11.23 21.47
N LYS A 127 -6.47 10.40 21.22
CA LYS A 127 -7.29 9.79 22.28
C LYS A 127 -6.49 8.84 23.16
N LEU A 128 -5.55 8.07 22.58
CA LEU A 128 -4.69 7.17 23.33
C LEU A 128 -3.65 7.94 24.16
N ALA A 129 -3.01 8.95 23.58
CA ALA A 129 -2.03 9.79 24.26
C ALA A 129 -2.64 10.49 25.48
N LYS A 130 -3.86 11.03 25.35
CA LYS A 130 -4.63 11.60 26.46
C LYS A 130 -4.92 10.59 27.58
N ARG A 131 -5.18 9.33 27.22
CA ARG A 131 -5.44 8.26 28.20
C ARG A 131 -4.18 7.82 28.93
N VAL A 132 -3.05 7.75 28.23
CA VAL A 132 -1.75 7.39 28.83
C VAL A 132 -1.24 8.52 29.73
N ALA A 133 -1.41 9.78 29.34
CA ALA A 133 -1.01 10.92 30.16
C ALA A 133 -1.87 11.12 31.43
N ALA A 134 -3.03 10.47 31.50
CA ALA A 134 -3.94 10.50 32.65
C ALA A 134 -3.72 9.33 33.63
N MET A 135 -2.71 8.48 33.39
CA MET A 135 -2.34 7.30 34.18
C MET A 135 -1.02 7.54 34.91
#